data_AF-A0AAV5RLE3-F1
#
_entry.id   AF-A0AAV5RLE3-F1
#
_cell.length_a   1.000
_cell.length_b   1.000
_cell.length_c   1.000
_cell.angle_alpha   90.00
_cell.angle_beta   90.00
_cell.angle_gamma   90.00
#
_symmetry.space_group_name_H-M   'P 1'
#
loop_
_entity.id
_entity.type
_entity.pdbx_description
1 polymer ?
#
loop_
_entity_poly.entity_id
_entity_poly.type
_entity_poly.pdbx_seq_one_letter_code
_entity_poly.pdbx_strand_id
1 'polypeptide(L)'
;MASMPNVQKGRALYEKLGSPKTFLAPMVDASELAWRKLCRKYGADICYSPMYHARLFGTTESYRKQQLCDEDYTENDKPLVIQFCSNKPNELVDAVKLVKNKCDAVDLNLGCPQGIARKGHYGAFLMDEWELIASLIGAVNKEVPEVPITAKIRVFEDRQKTLAYAKSILQAGAWWLTVHGRTREMKGQQTGLADWSQIKFLRDELPSEVVLIANGNIIYKRNIEESINATGADAVMIAETALSYPAIFAKPAADEPSLDDFPRVDHVLREYFDIVKATDGHASVVSLKTHMFKLLRTFFIKEVEIRNKLGPLKSGELDKFEVIVKEIEDRVNHIVNSEPENDVITPNGDYLNVPYWRIQPLFRVVNGVASNGEVRSAEKAKKGSTTDSNDEKIEKRKASDDTAESSPEHKKPKMD
;
A
#
# COMPACT_ATOMS: atom_id res chain seq x y z
N MET A 1 -24.62 25.41 -7.49
CA MET A 1 -23.50 24.46 -7.71
C MET A 1 -23.81 23.67 -8.97
N ALA A 2 -22.87 23.54 -9.91
CA ALA A 2 -23.06 22.65 -11.06
C ALA A 2 -23.29 21.22 -10.53
N SER A 3 -24.34 20.53 -10.99
CA SER A 3 -24.59 19.15 -10.58
C SER A 3 -23.39 18.29 -11.00
N MET A 4 -22.83 17.50 -10.10
CA MET A 4 -21.77 16.52 -10.40
C MET A 4 -22.41 15.14 -10.55
N PRO A 5 -22.83 14.71 -11.75
CA PRO A 5 -23.72 13.56 -11.90
C PRO A 5 -23.09 12.24 -11.44
N ASN A 6 -21.76 12.13 -11.53
CA ASN A 6 -21.03 10.94 -11.09
C ASN A 6 -20.89 10.82 -9.58
N VAL A 7 -21.08 11.90 -8.81
CA VAL A 7 -21.06 11.85 -7.34
C VAL A 7 -22.24 11.01 -6.82
N GLN A 8 -23.43 11.19 -7.40
CA GLN A 8 -24.60 10.38 -7.05
C GLN A 8 -24.42 8.91 -7.42
N LYS A 9 -23.81 8.64 -8.59
CA LYS A 9 -23.46 7.26 -9.00
C LYS A 9 -22.46 6.62 -8.03
N GLY A 10 -21.46 7.38 -7.58
CA GLY A 10 -20.49 6.94 -6.59
C GLY A 10 -21.12 6.57 -5.25
N ARG A 11 -22.02 7.42 -4.74
CA ARG A 11 -22.81 7.11 -3.53
C ARG A 11 -23.65 5.84 -3.70
N ALA A 12 -24.37 5.72 -4.81
CA ALA A 12 -25.18 4.55 -5.09
C ALA A 12 -24.35 3.26 -5.20
N LEU A 13 -23.14 3.33 -5.79
CA LEU A 13 -22.20 2.21 -5.81
C LEU A 13 -21.74 1.85 -4.41
N TYR A 14 -21.31 2.83 -3.61
CA TYR A 14 -20.89 2.61 -2.22
C TYR A 14 -21.98 1.94 -1.37
N GLU A 15 -23.22 2.39 -1.50
CA GLU A 15 -24.39 1.79 -0.82
C GLU A 15 -24.68 0.38 -1.34
N LYS A 16 -24.61 0.15 -2.66
CA LYS A 16 -24.76 -1.17 -3.28
C LYS A 16 -23.71 -2.16 -2.78
N LEU A 17 -22.50 -1.69 -2.48
CA LEU A 17 -21.41 -2.47 -1.89
C LEU A 17 -21.58 -2.68 -0.37
N GLY A 18 -22.71 -2.28 0.22
CA GLY A 18 -23.03 -2.50 1.63
C GLY A 18 -22.55 -1.40 2.57
N SER A 19 -22.25 -0.20 2.06
CA SER A 19 -21.69 0.91 2.84
C SER A 19 -20.43 0.52 3.63
N PRO A 20 -19.40 -0.01 2.94
CA PRO A 20 -18.20 -0.58 3.55
C PRO A 20 -17.48 0.43 4.45
N LYS A 21 -16.85 -0.03 5.53
CA LYS A 21 -16.16 0.83 6.51
C LYS A 21 -14.65 0.73 6.45
N THR A 22 -14.13 -0.38 5.96
CA THR A 22 -12.69 -0.67 5.93
C THR A 22 -12.21 -1.07 4.54
N PHE A 23 -11.16 -0.39 4.09
CA PHE A 23 -10.60 -0.56 2.76
C PHE A 23 -9.13 -0.96 2.90
N LEU A 24 -8.71 -2.09 2.31
CA LEU A 24 -7.30 -2.41 2.17
C LEU A 24 -6.69 -1.52 1.08
N ALA A 25 -5.63 -0.80 1.41
CA ALA A 25 -4.99 0.14 0.50
C ALA A 25 -4.22 -0.54 -0.65
N PRO A 26 -4.08 0.13 -1.80
CA PRO A 26 -3.19 -0.30 -2.86
C PRO A 26 -1.74 -0.10 -2.44
N MET A 27 -0.98 -1.19 -2.45
CA MET A 27 0.43 -1.23 -2.06
C MET A 27 1.20 -2.09 -3.07
N VAL A 28 2.16 -1.46 -3.76
CA VAL A 28 3.04 -2.14 -4.74
C VAL A 28 3.73 -3.31 -4.07
N ASP A 29 3.66 -4.48 -4.70
CA ASP A 29 4.18 -5.76 -4.24
C ASP A 29 3.70 -6.18 -2.83
N ALA A 30 2.55 -5.64 -2.37
CA ALA A 30 2.07 -5.89 -1.02
C ALA A 30 0.54 -5.97 -0.84
N SER A 31 -0.24 -5.86 -1.92
CA SER A 31 -1.71 -6.01 -1.90
C SER A 31 -2.19 -6.94 -3.01
N GLU A 32 -1.34 -7.93 -3.32
CA GLU A 32 -1.63 -9.01 -4.26
C GLU A 32 -2.81 -9.88 -3.79
N LEU A 33 -3.26 -10.81 -4.64
CA LEU A 33 -4.44 -11.64 -4.40
C LEU A 33 -4.39 -12.45 -3.08
N ALA A 34 -3.29 -13.14 -2.78
CA ALA A 34 -3.16 -13.92 -1.55
C ALA A 34 -3.27 -13.04 -0.29
N TRP A 35 -2.70 -11.84 -0.33
CA TRP A 35 -2.79 -10.87 0.75
C TRP A 35 -4.22 -10.33 0.89
N ARG A 36 -4.89 -10.02 -0.23
CA ARG A 36 -6.30 -9.61 -0.20
C ARG A 36 -7.19 -10.71 0.36
N LYS A 37 -6.99 -11.98 -0.04
CA LYS A 37 -7.69 -13.14 0.53
C LYS A 37 -7.49 -13.24 2.04
N LEU A 38 -6.26 -13.03 2.53
CA LEU A 38 -5.97 -12.99 3.97
C LEU A 38 -6.72 -11.85 4.66
N CYS A 39 -6.61 -10.61 4.17
CA CYS A 39 -7.32 -9.46 4.76
C CYS A 39 -8.84 -9.63 4.73
N ARG A 40 -9.41 -10.23 3.69
CA ARG A 40 -10.84 -10.57 3.61
C ARG A 40 -11.26 -11.63 4.61
N LYS A 41 -10.43 -12.64 4.85
CA LYS A 41 -10.66 -13.62 5.92
C LYS A 41 -10.75 -12.93 7.28
N TYR A 42 -9.98 -11.85 7.48
CA TYR A 42 -10.08 -10.99 8.66
C TYR A 42 -11.17 -9.91 8.54
N GLY A 43 -11.99 -9.85 7.49
CA GLY A 43 -13.14 -8.95 7.41
C GLY A 43 -12.91 -7.63 6.68
N ALA A 44 -11.86 -7.47 5.87
CA ALA A 44 -11.72 -6.30 5.01
C ALA A 44 -12.90 -6.20 4.02
N ASP A 45 -13.62 -5.07 4.03
CA ASP A 45 -14.82 -4.90 3.22
C ASP A 45 -14.48 -4.77 1.73
N ILE A 46 -13.58 -3.83 1.40
CA ILE A 46 -13.08 -3.61 0.04
C ILE A 46 -11.57 -3.76 0.02
N CYS A 47 -11.05 -4.42 -1.02
CA CYS A 47 -9.61 -4.50 -1.23
C CYS A 47 -9.22 -3.84 -2.54
N TYR A 48 -8.04 -3.19 -2.53
CA TYR A 48 -7.42 -2.65 -3.72
C TYR A 48 -6.32 -3.58 -4.22
N SER A 49 -6.15 -3.68 -5.54
CA SER A 49 -4.97 -4.30 -6.14
C SER A 49 -3.69 -3.50 -5.81
N PRO A 50 -2.49 -4.08 -6.07
CA PRO A 50 -1.30 -3.26 -6.21
C PRO A 50 -1.51 -2.19 -7.29
N MET A 51 -0.74 -1.10 -7.19
CA MET A 51 -0.74 -0.08 -8.24
C MET A 51 -0.06 -0.62 -9.50
N TYR A 52 -0.78 -0.67 -10.62
CA TYR A 52 -0.26 -1.13 -11.91
C TYR A 52 0.07 0.05 -12.83
N HIS A 53 1.15 -0.07 -13.60
CA HIS A 53 1.48 0.93 -14.61
C HIS A 53 0.61 0.72 -15.85
N ALA A 54 -0.27 1.67 -16.18
CA ALA A 54 -1.27 1.51 -17.24
C ALA A 54 -0.66 1.12 -18.59
N ARG A 55 0.39 1.83 -19.04
CA ARG A 55 1.15 1.48 -20.26
C ARG A 55 1.59 0.02 -20.29
N LEU A 56 2.34 -0.42 -19.27
CA LEU A 56 2.87 -1.79 -19.21
C LEU A 56 1.74 -2.81 -19.14
N PHE A 57 0.67 -2.51 -18.40
CA PHE A 57 -0.50 -3.37 -18.30
C PHE A 57 -1.21 -3.53 -19.65
N GLY A 58 -1.34 -2.44 -20.41
CA GLY A 58 -1.94 -2.42 -21.75
C GLY A 58 -1.08 -3.09 -22.82
N THR A 59 0.23 -2.84 -22.83
CA THR A 59 1.12 -3.24 -23.93
C THR A 59 1.92 -4.51 -23.69
N THR A 60 2.02 -5.00 -22.45
CA THR A 60 2.93 -6.09 -22.08
C THR A 60 2.17 -7.20 -21.37
N GLU A 61 1.79 -8.24 -22.13
CA GLU A 61 1.00 -9.37 -21.61
C GLU A 61 1.69 -10.11 -20.47
N SER A 62 3.00 -10.32 -20.53
CA SER A 62 3.76 -10.97 -19.45
C SER A 62 3.68 -10.17 -18.14
N TYR A 63 3.80 -8.83 -18.21
CA TYR A 63 3.62 -7.96 -17.04
C TYR A 63 2.21 -8.13 -16.47
N ARG A 64 1.17 -8.09 -17.32
CA ARG A 64 -0.22 -8.26 -16.88
C ARG A 64 -0.46 -9.62 -16.20
N LYS A 65 0.00 -10.73 -16.80
CA LYS A 65 -0.13 -12.08 -16.24
C LYS A 65 0.65 -12.29 -14.94
N GLN A 66 1.75 -11.55 -14.74
CA GLN A 66 2.49 -11.57 -13.48
C GLN A 66 1.75 -10.87 -12.34
N GLN A 67 0.92 -9.87 -12.66
CA GLN A 67 0.27 -8.97 -11.71
C GLN A 67 -1.18 -9.36 -11.37
N LEU A 68 -1.88 -9.96 -12.33
CA LEU A 68 -3.29 -10.34 -12.23
C LEU A 68 -3.48 -11.74 -12.86
N CYS A 69 -3.95 -12.69 -12.07
CA CYS A 69 -4.28 -14.05 -12.50
C CYS A 69 -5.79 -14.21 -12.70
N ASP A 70 -6.24 -15.44 -12.99
CA ASP A 70 -7.66 -15.71 -13.26
C ASP A 70 -8.49 -15.92 -11.99
N GLU A 71 -7.83 -16.09 -10.83
CA GLU A 71 -8.50 -16.13 -9.52
C GLU A 71 -8.78 -14.73 -8.94
N ASP A 72 -8.17 -13.68 -9.48
CA ASP A 72 -8.50 -12.30 -9.11
C ASP A 72 -9.96 -12.00 -9.46
N TYR A 73 -10.66 -11.25 -8.60
CA TYR A 73 -12.08 -10.91 -8.77
C TYR A 73 -13.02 -12.14 -8.85
N THR A 74 -12.66 -13.23 -8.16
CA THR A 74 -13.59 -14.33 -7.85
C THR A 74 -14.39 -14.03 -6.58
N GLU A 75 -15.34 -14.89 -6.20
CA GLU A 75 -16.20 -14.68 -5.02
C GLU A 75 -15.41 -14.41 -3.73
N ASN A 76 -14.21 -14.97 -3.59
CA ASN A 76 -13.35 -14.77 -2.43
C ASN A 76 -12.46 -13.51 -2.49
N ASP A 77 -12.55 -12.72 -3.58
CA ASP A 77 -11.76 -11.50 -3.79
C ASP A 77 -12.62 -10.27 -4.13
N LYS A 78 -13.95 -10.42 -4.23
CA LYS A 78 -14.89 -9.30 -4.39
C LYS A 78 -15.28 -8.67 -3.05
N PRO A 79 -15.55 -7.35 -3.00
CA PRO A 79 -15.45 -6.37 -4.09
C PRO A 79 -14.04 -5.81 -4.29
N LEU A 80 -13.54 -5.77 -5.54
CA LEU A 80 -12.17 -5.40 -5.89
C LEU A 80 -12.10 -4.06 -6.63
N VAL A 81 -11.17 -3.19 -6.20
CA VAL A 81 -10.79 -1.98 -6.94
C VAL A 81 -9.40 -2.15 -7.53
N ILE A 82 -9.26 -1.98 -8.86
CA ILE A 82 -7.95 -2.07 -9.52
C ILE A 82 -7.34 -0.68 -9.67
N GLN A 83 -6.16 -0.46 -9.09
CA GLN A 83 -5.49 0.84 -9.15
C GLN A 83 -4.46 0.91 -10.28
N PHE A 84 -4.52 1.98 -11.07
CA PHE A 84 -3.54 2.32 -12.09
C PHE A 84 -2.77 3.60 -11.79
N CYS A 85 -1.54 3.68 -12.28
CA CYS A 85 -0.85 4.93 -12.53
C CYS A 85 -0.71 5.17 -14.03
N SER A 86 -0.90 6.43 -14.46
CA SER A 86 -0.75 6.87 -15.84
C SER A 86 -0.58 8.39 -15.88
N ASN A 87 0.00 8.89 -16.96
CA ASN A 87 0.00 10.30 -17.36
C ASN A 87 -0.45 10.49 -18.81
N LYS A 88 -1.06 9.47 -19.41
CA LYS A 88 -1.60 9.50 -20.76
C LYS A 88 -3.02 8.90 -20.78
N PRO A 89 -4.04 9.66 -21.22
CA PRO A 89 -5.42 9.20 -21.28
C PRO A 89 -5.62 7.88 -22.04
N ASN A 90 -5.05 7.76 -23.24
CA ASN A 90 -5.23 6.56 -24.07
C ASN A 90 -4.63 5.31 -23.41
N GLU A 91 -3.43 5.41 -22.82
CA GLU A 91 -2.79 4.28 -22.12
C GLU A 91 -3.60 3.84 -20.90
N LEU A 92 -4.26 4.78 -20.19
CA LEU A 92 -5.16 4.45 -19.09
C LEU A 92 -6.43 3.74 -19.60
N VAL A 93 -7.08 4.28 -20.64
CA VAL A 93 -8.28 3.69 -21.25
C VAL A 93 -8.01 2.26 -21.73
N ASP A 94 -6.90 2.02 -22.42
CA ASP A 94 -6.54 0.70 -22.93
C ASP A 94 -6.34 -0.31 -21.78
N ALA A 95 -5.72 0.12 -20.67
CA ALA A 95 -5.58 -0.72 -19.48
C ALA A 95 -6.94 -1.02 -18.81
N VAL A 96 -7.83 -0.02 -18.71
CA VAL A 96 -9.18 -0.18 -18.12
C VAL A 96 -10.03 -1.14 -18.94
N LYS A 97 -9.97 -1.08 -20.28
CA LYS A 97 -10.69 -2.02 -21.17
C LYS A 97 -10.33 -3.49 -20.89
N LEU A 98 -9.10 -3.76 -20.47
CA LEU A 98 -8.62 -5.12 -20.15
C LEU A 98 -9.14 -5.65 -18.80
N VAL A 99 -9.58 -4.77 -17.89
CA VAL A 99 -10.03 -5.15 -16.54
C VAL A 99 -11.51 -4.87 -16.26
N LYS A 100 -12.26 -4.42 -17.25
CA LYS A 100 -13.66 -4.00 -17.08
C LYS A 100 -14.60 -5.05 -16.49
N ASN A 101 -14.28 -6.34 -16.65
CA ASN A 101 -15.02 -7.46 -16.07
C ASN A 101 -14.26 -8.15 -14.91
N LYS A 102 -13.21 -7.50 -14.41
CA LYS A 102 -12.30 -8.01 -13.37
C LYS A 102 -12.23 -7.06 -12.15
N CYS A 103 -13.16 -6.13 -12.00
CA CYS A 103 -13.24 -5.21 -10.86
C CYS A 103 -14.63 -4.59 -10.73
N ASP A 104 -14.92 -4.06 -9.53
CA ASP A 104 -16.10 -3.23 -9.26
C ASP A 104 -15.85 -1.75 -9.61
N ALA A 105 -14.59 -1.33 -9.56
CA ALA A 105 -14.13 0.00 -9.95
C ALA A 105 -12.64 -0.02 -10.34
N VAL A 106 -12.21 1.00 -11.08
CA VAL A 106 -10.80 1.33 -11.27
C VAL A 106 -10.45 2.60 -10.48
N ASP A 107 -9.23 2.70 -9.99
CA ASP A 107 -8.74 3.85 -9.24
C ASP A 107 -7.52 4.48 -9.91
N LEU A 108 -7.51 5.81 -10.00
CA LEU A 108 -6.35 6.58 -10.44
C LEU A 108 -5.46 6.94 -9.24
N ASN A 109 -4.22 6.45 -9.25
CA ASN A 109 -3.23 6.82 -8.24
C ASN A 109 -2.76 8.27 -8.47
N LEU A 110 -3.06 9.14 -7.51
CA LEU A 110 -2.60 10.53 -7.44
C LEU A 110 -1.89 10.82 -6.11
N GLY A 111 -1.35 9.79 -5.47
CA GLY A 111 -0.85 9.87 -4.09
C GLY A 111 0.52 9.24 -3.84
N CYS A 112 1.07 8.45 -4.77
CA CYS A 112 2.38 7.83 -4.60
C CYS A 112 3.51 8.87 -4.69
N PRO A 113 4.31 9.09 -3.63
CA PRO A 113 5.37 10.10 -3.64
C PRO A 113 6.76 9.52 -3.94
N GLN A 114 6.83 8.24 -4.34
CA GLN A 114 8.08 7.50 -4.48
C GLN A 114 8.93 7.99 -5.65
N GLY A 115 10.24 7.74 -5.60
CA GLY A 115 11.18 8.17 -6.64
C GLY A 115 10.83 7.62 -8.03
N ILE A 116 10.27 6.40 -8.11
CA ILE A 116 9.84 5.82 -9.38
C ILE A 116 8.63 6.55 -9.98
N ALA A 117 7.71 7.04 -9.13
CA ALA A 117 6.58 7.88 -9.56
C ALA A 117 7.05 9.25 -10.05
N ARG A 118 8.10 9.81 -9.44
CA ARG A 118 8.75 11.04 -9.93
C ARG A 118 9.34 10.83 -11.32
N LYS A 119 10.12 9.76 -11.49
CA LYS A 119 10.80 9.45 -12.77
C LYS A 119 9.80 9.16 -13.89
N GLY A 120 8.71 8.46 -13.58
CA GLY A 120 7.65 8.15 -14.53
C GLY A 120 6.59 9.22 -14.70
N HIS A 121 6.68 10.33 -13.94
CA HIS A 121 5.74 11.44 -13.94
C HIS A 121 4.28 11.01 -13.74
N TYR A 122 4.00 10.31 -12.64
CA TYR A 122 2.66 9.87 -12.22
C TYR A 122 2.49 9.96 -10.70
N GLY A 123 1.32 9.59 -10.17
CA GLY A 123 1.08 9.59 -8.72
C GLY A 123 1.02 11.01 -8.16
N ALA A 124 1.68 11.26 -7.02
CA ALA A 124 1.67 12.57 -6.38
C ALA A 124 2.34 13.68 -7.22
N PHE A 125 3.05 13.34 -8.29
CA PHE A 125 3.68 14.30 -9.18
C PHE A 125 2.72 14.90 -10.21
N LEU A 126 1.49 14.38 -10.29
CA LEU A 126 0.40 14.99 -11.08
C LEU A 126 -0.46 15.97 -10.28
N MET A 127 -0.23 16.10 -8.96
CA MET A 127 -1.09 16.91 -8.09
C MET A 127 -1.22 18.37 -8.54
N ASP A 128 -0.24 18.91 -9.26
CA ASP A 128 -0.25 20.28 -9.78
C ASP A 128 -0.77 20.39 -11.24
N GLU A 129 -1.13 19.27 -11.88
CA GLU A 129 -1.51 19.17 -13.30
C GLU A 129 -3.00 18.79 -13.46
N TRP A 130 -3.89 19.66 -12.99
CA TRP A 130 -5.32 19.34 -12.87
C TRP A 130 -6.01 19.10 -14.21
N GLU A 131 -5.59 19.77 -15.28
CA GLU A 131 -6.10 19.54 -16.64
C GLU A 131 -5.76 18.13 -17.14
N LEU A 132 -4.53 17.66 -16.87
CA LEU A 132 -4.12 16.31 -17.22
C LEU A 132 -4.93 15.28 -16.43
N ILE A 133 -5.11 15.47 -15.13
CA ILE A 133 -5.96 14.60 -14.30
C ILE A 133 -7.40 14.56 -14.82
N ALA A 134 -7.96 15.72 -15.18
CA ALA A 134 -9.29 15.80 -15.76
C ALA A 134 -9.38 15.03 -17.08
N SER A 135 -8.35 15.12 -17.93
CA SER A 135 -8.29 14.37 -19.19
C SER A 135 -8.19 12.85 -18.98
N LEU A 136 -7.47 12.39 -17.96
CA LEU A 136 -7.33 10.98 -17.61
C LEU A 136 -8.68 10.39 -17.17
N ILE A 137 -9.33 11.05 -16.21
CA ILE A 137 -10.62 10.61 -15.65
C ILE A 137 -11.73 10.73 -16.71
N GLY A 138 -11.76 11.85 -17.44
CA GLY A 138 -12.74 12.12 -18.49
C GLY A 138 -12.65 11.11 -19.64
N ALA A 139 -11.45 10.70 -20.04
CA ALA A 139 -11.27 9.69 -21.09
C ALA A 139 -11.82 8.32 -20.68
N VAL A 140 -11.59 7.88 -19.44
CA VAL A 140 -12.17 6.61 -18.94
C VAL A 140 -13.69 6.69 -18.90
N ASN A 141 -14.24 7.77 -18.33
CA ASN A 141 -15.69 7.98 -18.28
C ASN A 141 -16.34 8.03 -19.67
N LYS A 142 -15.64 8.53 -20.69
CA LYS A 142 -16.13 8.61 -22.07
C LYS A 142 -16.05 7.27 -22.80
N GLU A 143 -14.91 6.60 -22.71
CA GLU A 143 -14.58 5.45 -23.56
C GLU A 143 -14.92 4.10 -22.91
N VAL A 144 -15.09 4.06 -21.58
CA VAL A 144 -15.49 2.87 -20.81
C VAL A 144 -16.51 3.24 -19.71
N PRO A 145 -17.68 3.83 -20.08
CA PRO A 145 -18.64 4.40 -19.13
C PRO A 145 -19.25 3.39 -18.15
N GLU A 146 -19.15 2.09 -18.44
CA GLU A 146 -19.62 1.01 -17.57
C GLU A 146 -18.71 0.76 -16.36
N VAL A 147 -17.46 1.21 -16.39
CA VAL A 147 -16.48 1.01 -15.31
C VAL A 147 -16.38 2.28 -14.45
N PRO A 148 -16.77 2.22 -13.17
CA PRO A 148 -16.57 3.34 -12.23
C PRO A 148 -15.09 3.70 -12.10
N ILE A 149 -14.76 4.99 -12.21
CA ILE A 149 -13.41 5.49 -11.92
C ILE A 149 -13.37 6.31 -10.64
N THR A 150 -12.43 6.00 -9.77
CA THR A 150 -12.21 6.64 -8.47
C THR A 150 -10.81 7.24 -8.41
N ALA A 151 -10.51 8.03 -7.38
CA ALA A 151 -9.17 8.58 -7.21
C ALA A 151 -8.68 8.50 -5.77
N LYS A 152 -7.38 8.26 -5.61
CA LYS A 152 -6.68 8.36 -4.33
C LYS A 152 -5.63 9.46 -4.35
N ILE A 153 -5.81 10.47 -3.50
CA ILE A 153 -4.98 11.68 -3.45
C ILE A 153 -4.18 11.83 -2.16
N ARG A 154 -3.23 12.77 -2.19
CA ARG A 154 -2.63 13.43 -1.03
C ARG A 154 -3.10 14.88 -0.93
N VAL A 155 -2.83 15.54 0.20
CA VAL A 155 -3.21 16.94 0.44
C VAL A 155 -2.07 17.91 0.11
N PHE A 156 -2.40 19.18 -0.11
CA PHE A 156 -1.44 20.29 -0.09
C PHE A 156 -1.33 20.86 1.33
N GLU A 157 -0.28 21.63 1.61
CA GLU A 157 -0.18 22.39 2.87
C GLU A 157 -1.34 23.38 3.01
N ASP A 158 -1.69 24.08 1.92
CA ASP A 158 -2.87 24.91 1.87
C ASP A 158 -4.15 24.06 1.70
N ARG A 159 -5.02 24.11 2.71
CA ARG A 159 -6.33 23.44 2.70
C ARG A 159 -7.25 23.93 1.59
N GLN A 160 -7.18 25.21 1.19
CA GLN A 160 -8.01 25.75 0.11
C GLN A 160 -7.56 25.21 -1.25
N LYS A 161 -6.23 25.14 -1.49
CA LYS A 161 -5.70 24.44 -2.67
C LYS A 161 -6.10 22.97 -2.67
N THR A 162 -6.10 22.30 -1.53
CA THR A 162 -6.58 20.91 -1.39
C THR A 162 -8.06 20.77 -1.74
N LEU A 163 -8.91 21.69 -1.29
CA LEU A 163 -10.33 21.71 -1.62
C LEU A 163 -10.58 21.94 -3.12
N ALA A 164 -9.89 22.91 -3.73
CA ALA A 164 -9.98 23.17 -5.15
C ALA A 164 -9.54 21.95 -5.98
N TYR A 165 -8.46 21.29 -5.56
CA TYR A 165 -7.96 20.06 -6.15
C TYR A 165 -8.98 18.91 -6.07
N ALA A 166 -9.56 18.67 -4.89
CA ALA A 166 -10.59 17.65 -4.70
C ALA A 166 -11.84 17.93 -5.55
N LYS A 167 -12.29 19.20 -5.60
CA LYS A 167 -13.42 19.61 -6.44
C LYS A 167 -13.14 19.37 -7.93
N SER A 168 -11.94 19.68 -8.41
CA SER A 168 -11.53 19.44 -9.80
C SER A 168 -11.61 17.96 -10.18
N ILE A 169 -11.15 17.06 -9.30
CA ILE A 169 -11.20 15.60 -9.53
C ILE A 169 -12.65 15.09 -9.57
N LEU A 170 -13.51 15.56 -8.66
CA LEU A 170 -14.92 15.18 -8.64
C LEU A 170 -15.67 15.72 -9.87
N GLN A 171 -15.35 16.95 -10.30
CA GLN A 171 -15.90 17.55 -11.53
C GLN A 171 -15.44 16.81 -12.79
N ALA A 172 -14.21 16.29 -12.81
CA ALA A 172 -13.73 15.42 -13.89
C ALA A 172 -14.48 14.08 -13.95
N GLY A 173 -15.22 13.75 -12.89
CA GLY A 173 -16.15 12.64 -12.86
C GLY A 173 -15.66 11.43 -12.05
N ALA A 174 -14.76 11.61 -11.09
CA ALA A 174 -14.44 10.57 -10.12
C ALA A 174 -15.68 10.24 -9.26
N TRP A 175 -15.92 8.95 -9.03
CA TRP A 175 -17.11 8.46 -8.31
C TRP A 175 -16.95 8.59 -6.80
N TRP A 176 -15.75 8.32 -6.27
CA TRP A 176 -15.40 8.61 -4.88
C TRP A 176 -13.96 9.07 -4.74
N LEU A 177 -13.63 9.63 -3.58
CA LEU A 177 -12.31 10.19 -3.30
C LEU A 177 -11.72 9.58 -2.03
N THR A 178 -10.55 8.96 -2.16
CA THR A 178 -9.73 8.57 -1.00
C THR A 178 -8.68 9.64 -0.73
N VAL A 179 -8.61 10.14 0.50
CA VAL A 179 -7.69 11.23 0.87
C VAL A 179 -6.68 10.74 1.91
N HIS A 180 -5.41 10.74 1.54
CA HIS A 180 -4.32 10.58 2.49
C HIS A 180 -3.96 11.95 3.06
N GLY A 181 -4.15 12.13 4.38
CA GLY A 181 -3.91 13.42 5.08
C GLY A 181 -2.44 13.86 5.16
N ARG A 182 -1.56 13.40 4.28
CA ARG A 182 -0.15 13.81 4.22
C ARG A 182 0.15 14.49 2.91
N THR A 183 1.09 15.43 2.91
CA THR A 183 1.58 16.06 1.67
C THR A 183 2.49 15.10 0.89
N ARG A 184 2.81 15.44 -0.36
CA ARG A 184 3.73 14.65 -1.20
C ARG A 184 5.12 14.53 -0.56
N GLU A 185 5.57 15.57 0.11
CA GLU A 185 6.88 15.74 0.75
C GLU A 185 7.00 14.85 1.99
N MET A 186 5.88 14.55 2.65
CA MET A 186 5.81 13.68 3.83
C MET A 186 5.99 12.19 3.48
N LYS A 187 7.25 11.80 3.24
CA LYS A 187 7.68 10.42 2.94
C LYS A 187 9.00 10.07 3.65
N GLY A 188 9.31 8.77 3.73
CA GLY A 188 10.55 8.29 4.34
C GLY A 188 10.66 8.74 5.80
N GLN A 189 11.78 9.37 6.17
CA GLN A 189 12.00 9.91 7.53
C GLN A 189 11.09 11.12 7.84
N GLN A 190 10.58 11.80 6.81
CA GLN A 190 9.72 12.98 6.93
C GLN A 190 8.22 12.63 6.91
N THR A 191 7.85 11.35 7.09
CA THR A 191 6.46 10.89 6.91
C THR A 191 5.46 11.59 7.85
N GLY A 192 5.83 11.90 9.09
CA GLY A 192 4.94 12.57 10.06
C GLY A 192 3.59 11.88 10.29
N LEU A 193 2.70 12.56 11.02
CA LEU A 193 1.30 12.13 11.18
C LEU A 193 0.46 12.61 10.00
N ALA A 194 -0.54 11.82 9.59
CA ALA A 194 -1.57 12.33 8.69
C ALA A 194 -2.46 13.34 9.42
N ASP A 195 -2.80 14.44 8.74
CA ASP A 195 -3.67 15.48 9.26
C ASP A 195 -5.15 15.14 8.94
N TRP A 196 -5.86 14.64 9.95
CA TRP A 196 -7.30 14.37 9.84
C TRP A 196 -8.15 15.65 9.77
N SER A 197 -7.63 16.80 10.26
CA SER A 197 -8.37 18.07 10.19
C SER A 197 -8.52 18.57 8.75
N GLN A 198 -7.53 18.30 7.88
CA GLN A 198 -7.63 18.53 6.43
C GLN A 198 -8.74 17.68 5.80
N ILE A 199 -8.85 16.41 6.20
CA ILE A 199 -9.91 15.51 5.69
C ILE A 199 -11.29 15.98 6.19
N LYS A 200 -11.39 16.36 7.46
CA LYS A 200 -12.61 16.95 8.04
C LYS A 200 -13.04 18.22 7.31
N PHE A 201 -12.08 19.10 7.01
CA PHE A 201 -12.33 20.32 6.23
C PHE A 201 -12.88 19.99 4.84
N LEU A 202 -12.32 19.00 4.14
CA LEU A 202 -12.89 18.55 2.86
C LEU A 202 -14.30 17.99 3.01
N ARG A 203 -14.55 17.20 4.06
CA ARG A 203 -15.90 16.66 4.32
C ARG A 203 -16.92 17.79 4.49
N ASP A 204 -16.58 18.82 5.25
CA ASP A 204 -17.48 19.94 5.54
C ASP A 204 -17.79 20.79 4.30
N GLU A 205 -16.83 20.90 3.37
CA GLU A 205 -16.91 21.77 2.18
C GLU A 205 -17.39 21.08 0.90
N LEU A 206 -17.39 19.74 0.89
CA LEU A 206 -17.85 18.92 -0.24
C LEU A 206 -19.30 18.47 -0.04
N PRO A 207 -20.11 18.32 -1.12
CA PRO A 207 -21.47 17.80 -1.02
C PRO A 207 -21.53 16.47 -0.27
N SER A 208 -22.53 16.28 0.59
CA SER A 208 -22.69 15.08 1.45
C SER A 208 -22.71 13.77 0.67
N GLU A 209 -23.18 13.80 -0.58
CA GLU A 209 -23.25 12.66 -1.47
C GLU A 209 -21.86 12.16 -1.88
N VAL A 210 -20.82 13.01 -1.86
CA VAL A 210 -19.44 12.59 -2.13
C VAL A 210 -19.04 11.53 -1.12
N VAL A 211 -18.72 10.33 -1.60
CA VAL A 211 -18.12 9.27 -0.79
C VAL A 211 -16.66 9.63 -0.54
N LEU A 212 -16.30 9.81 0.72
CA LEU A 212 -14.97 10.22 1.15
C LEU A 212 -14.35 9.12 2.01
N ILE A 213 -13.15 8.67 1.65
CA ILE A 213 -12.42 7.62 2.39
C ILE A 213 -11.19 8.25 3.03
N ALA A 214 -11.10 8.21 4.36
CA ALA A 214 -9.96 8.73 5.10
C ALA A 214 -8.78 7.73 5.07
N ASN A 215 -7.57 8.21 4.85
CA ASN A 215 -6.37 7.37 4.89
C ASN A 215 -5.28 8.01 5.76
N GLY A 216 -4.61 7.18 6.56
CA GLY A 216 -3.49 7.56 7.42
C GLY A 216 -3.81 7.47 8.91
N ASN A 217 -2.82 7.06 9.71
CA ASN A 217 -2.87 6.92 11.18
C ASN A 217 -3.85 5.86 11.73
N ILE A 218 -4.29 4.88 10.93
CA ILE A 218 -5.07 3.74 11.42
C ILE A 218 -4.09 2.65 11.87
N ILE A 219 -3.82 2.57 13.18
CA ILE A 219 -2.84 1.64 13.77
C ILE A 219 -3.49 0.52 14.59
N TYR A 220 -4.65 0.78 15.20
CA TYR A 220 -5.46 -0.15 15.97
C TYR A 220 -6.91 -0.13 15.48
N LYS A 221 -7.68 -1.16 15.86
CA LYS A 221 -9.12 -1.27 15.55
C LYS A 221 -9.90 -0.02 15.99
N ARG A 222 -9.64 0.48 17.21
CA ARG A 222 -10.26 1.71 17.74
C ARG A 222 -10.06 2.94 16.85
N ASN A 223 -8.95 3.03 16.12
CA ASN A 223 -8.68 4.19 15.27
C ASN A 223 -9.60 4.25 14.04
N ILE A 224 -10.27 3.14 13.68
CA ILE A 224 -11.25 3.11 12.59
C ILE A 224 -12.40 4.07 12.93
N GLU A 225 -13.02 3.86 14.10
CA GLU A 225 -14.13 4.70 14.57
C GLU A 225 -13.67 6.10 14.94
N GLU A 226 -12.52 6.25 15.63
CA GLU A 226 -11.95 7.56 15.94
C GLU A 226 -11.71 8.40 14.67
N SER A 227 -11.19 7.78 13.60
CA SER A 227 -10.95 8.48 12.32
C SER A 227 -12.26 8.85 11.63
N ILE A 228 -13.24 7.95 11.57
CA ILE A 228 -14.57 8.24 11.00
C ILE A 228 -15.23 9.40 11.76
N ASN A 229 -15.23 9.35 13.09
CA ASN A 229 -15.82 10.39 13.92
C ASN A 229 -15.09 11.74 13.78
N ALA A 230 -13.76 11.73 13.74
CA ALA A 230 -12.96 12.95 13.64
C ALA A 230 -13.04 13.61 12.25
N THR A 231 -13.15 12.80 11.19
CA THR A 231 -13.13 13.28 9.80
C THR A 231 -14.50 13.44 9.18
N GLY A 232 -15.51 12.73 9.69
CA GLY A 232 -16.82 12.56 9.03
C GLY A 232 -16.74 11.78 7.71
N ALA A 233 -15.62 11.10 7.44
CA ALA A 233 -15.48 10.24 6.25
C ALA A 233 -16.40 9.03 6.33
N ASP A 234 -16.78 8.49 5.18
CA ASP A 234 -17.69 7.34 5.09
C ASP A 234 -17.01 6.03 5.51
N ALA A 235 -15.71 5.93 5.28
CA ALA A 235 -14.87 4.77 5.53
C ALA A 235 -13.41 5.15 5.78
N VAL A 236 -12.60 4.19 6.22
CA VAL A 236 -11.15 4.33 6.32
C VAL A 236 -10.43 3.36 5.39
N MET A 237 -9.28 3.80 4.87
CA MET A 237 -8.35 2.96 4.15
C MET A 237 -7.11 2.69 4.99
N ILE A 238 -6.77 1.40 5.14
CA ILE A 238 -5.67 0.88 5.95
C ILE A 238 -4.58 0.38 5.03
N ALA A 239 -3.36 0.91 5.19
CA ALA A 239 -2.21 0.60 4.35
C ALA A 239 -1.20 -0.27 5.10
N GLU A 240 -0.04 0.28 5.44
CA GLU A 240 1.10 -0.49 5.96
C GLU A 240 0.82 -1.26 7.25
N THR A 241 -0.08 -0.75 8.11
CA THR A 241 -0.52 -1.46 9.32
C THR A 241 -1.07 -2.83 8.98
N ALA A 242 -1.83 -2.97 7.89
CA ALA A 242 -2.39 -4.25 7.49
C ALA A 242 -1.32 -5.30 7.20
N LEU A 243 -0.10 -4.89 6.81
CA LEU A 243 1.01 -5.80 6.48
C LEU A 243 1.70 -6.43 7.70
N SER A 244 1.61 -5.77 8.85
CA SER A 244 2.11 -6.29 10.13
C SER A 244 0.97 -6.74 11.05
N TYR A 245 -0.27 -6.32 10.77
CA TYR A 245 -1.46 -6.56 11.57
C TYR A 245 -2.72 -6.72 10.70
N PRO A 246 -2.85 -7.82 9.95
CA PRO A 246 -4.02 -8.05 9.09
C PRO A 246 -5.33 -8.23 9.90
N ALA A 247 -5.24 -8.70 11.14
CA ALA A 247 -6.39 -8.83 12.05
C ALA A 247 -7.00 -7.48 12.47
N ILE A 248 -6.43 -6.33 12.07
CA ILE A 248 -7.05 -5.01 12.24
C ILE A 248 -8.43 -4.89 11.58
N PHE A 249 -8.70 -5.70 10.55
CA PHE A 249 -10.00 -5.72 9.88
C PHE A 249 -11.07 -6.52 10.66
N ALA A 250 -10.65 -7.36 11.61
CA ALA A 250 -11.58 -8.22 12.33
C ALA A 250 -12.44 -7.37 13.26
N LYS A 251 -13.71 -7.73 13.37
CA LYS A 251 -14.58 -7.13 14.39
C LYS A 251 -13.93 -7.31 15.77
N PRO A 252 -14.02 -6.29 16.65
CA PRO A 252 -13.54 -6.44 18.03
C PRO A 252 -14.27 -7.61 18.71
N ALA A 253 -13.54 -8.43 19.46
CA ALA A 253 -14.14 -9.50 20.25
C ALA A 253 -14.86 -8.94 21.50
N ALA A 254 -14.37 -7.80 22.02
CA ALA A 254 -14.90 -7.07 23.16
C ALA A 254 -14.53 -5.58 23.06
N ASP A 255 -15.02 -4.77 24.00
CA ASP A 255 -14.69 -3.34 24.11
C ASP A 255 -13.23 -3.11 24.52
N GLU A 256 -12.62 -4.08 25.22
CA GLU A 256 -11.22 -4.05 25.65
C GLU A 256 -10.33 -4.95 24.77
N PRO A 257 -9.06 -4.57 24.49
CA PRO A 257 -8.13 -5.38 23.72
C PRO A 257 -7.94 -6.79 24.30
N SER A 258 -8.21 -7.80 23.49
CA SER A 258 -8.09 -9.21 23.85
C SER A 258 -6.95 -9.89 23.10
N LEU A 259 -6.55 -11.08 23.55
CA LEU A 259 -5.56 -11.90 22.84
C LEU A 259 -6.05 -12.31 21.43
N ASP A 260 -7.36 -12.39 21.23
CA ASP A 260 -7.96 -12.70 19.92
C ASP A 260 -7.83 -11.53 18.93
N ASP A 261 -7.74 -10.30 19.44
CA ASP A 261 -7.45 -9.14 18.61
C ASP A 261 -6.01 -9.14 18.09
N PHE A 262 -5.09 -9.84 18.75
CA PHE A 262 -3.67 -9.94 18.39
C PHE A 262 -3.25 -11.40 18.28
N PRO A 263 -3.73 -12.12 17.24
CA PRO A 263 -3.47 -13.54 17.09
C PRO A 263 -1.96 -13.84 17.03
N ARG A 264 -1.59 -15.06 17.39
CA ARG A 264 -0.20 -15.51 17.33
C ARG A 264 0.35 -15.41 15.91
N VAL A 265 1.63 -15.03 15.79
CA VAL A 265 2.27 -14.81 14.49
C VAL A 265 2.35 -16.06 13.64
N ASP A 266 2.52 -17.23 14.26
CA ASP A 266 2.64 -18.51 13.56
C ASP A 266 1.31 -18.96 12.96
N HIS A 267 0.19 -18.73 13.65
CA HIS A 267 -1.14 -19.01 13.10
C HIS A 267 -1.43 -18.15 11.86
N VAL A 268 -1.23 -16.84 11.94
CA VAL A 268 -1.47 -15.93 10.81
C VAL A 268 -0.49 -16.20 9.66
N LEU A 269 0.76 -16.53 9.98
CA LEU A 269 1.76 -16.93 8.98
C LEU A 269 1.35 -18.21 8.25
N ARG A 270 0.91 -19.25 8.97
CA ARG A 270 0.43 -20.50 8.40
C ARG A 270 -0.74 -20.25 7.46
N GLU A 271 -1.73 -19.49 7.91
CA GLU A 271 -2.88 -19.13 7.08
C GLU A 271 -2.45 -18.42 5.78
N TYR A 272 -1.57 -17.42 5.89
CA TYR A 272 -1.07 -16.71 4.71
C TYR A 272 -0.28 -17.64 3.78
N PHE A 273 0.59 -18.48 4.33
CA PHE A 273 1.41 -19.41 3.55
C PHE A 273 0.56 -20.43 2.80
N ASP A 274 -0.49 -20.96 3.44
CA ASP A 274 -1.42 -21.90 2.80
C ASP A 274 -2.23 -21.21 1.69
N ILE A 275 -2.64 -19.95 1.89
CA ILE A 275 -3.29 -19.16 0.83
C ILE A 275 -2.34 -18.97 -0.36
N VAL A 276 -1.06 -18.66 -0.11
CA VAL A 276 -0.05 -18.51 -1.19
C VAL A 276 0.13 -19.82 -1.94
N LYS A 277 0.23 -20.97 -1.26
CA LYS A 277 0.32 -22.30 -1.90
C LYS A 277 -0.91 -22.63 -2.75
N ALA A 278 -2.09 -22.20 -2.31
CA ALA A 278 -3.36 -22.48 -2.98
C ALA A 278 -3.74 -21.45 -4.04
N THR A 279 -2.93 -20.42 -4.28
CA THR A 279 -3.20 -19.36 -5.27
C THR A 279 -2.20 -19.47 -6.41
N ASP A 280 -2.69 -19.57 -7.65
CA ASP A 280 -1.87 -19.68 -8.87
C ASP A 280 -1.20 -18.35 -9.30
N GLY A 281 -1.17 -17.37 -8.42
CA GLY A 281 -0.71 -16.00 -8.68
C GLY A 281 0.80 -15.82 -8.50
N HIS A 282 1.50 -15.43 -9.58
CA HIS A 282 2.93 -15.12 -9.55
C HIS A 282 3.28 -14.04 -8.49
N ALA A 283 2.48 -12.96 -8.43
CA ALA A 283 2.69 -11.88 -7.46
C ALA A 283 2.67 -12.39 -6.01
N SER A 284 1.76 -13.31 -5.66
CA SER A 284 1.65 -13.91 -4.33
C SER A 284 2.93 -14.64 -3.90
N VAL A 285 3.50 -15.43 -4.82
CA VAL A 285 4.76 -16.15 -4.59
C VAL A 285 5.95 -15.20 -4.44
N VAL A 286 5.98 -14.11 -5.23
CA VAL A 286 7.04 -13.10 -5.15
C VAL A 286 6.98 -12.32 -3.84
N SER A 287 5.77 -11.95 -3.39
CA SER A 287 5.56 -11.15 -2.18
C SER A 287 5.75 -11.91 -0.87
N LEU A 288 5.64 -13.24 -0.87
CA LEU A 288 5.69 -14.09 0.33
C LEU A 288 6.81 -13.72 1.30
N LYS A 289 8.07 -13.69 0.85
CA LYS A 289 9.22 -13.41 1.72
C LYS A 289 9.11 -12.03 2.38
N THR A 290 8.72 -11.02 1.59
CA THR A 290 8.57 -9.64 2.08
C THR A 290 7.44 -9.56 3.11
N HIS A 291 6.33 -10.27 2.91
CA HIS A 291 5.24 -10.33 3.86
C HIS A 291 5.63 -11.05 5.15
N MET A 292 6.38 -12.14 5.09
CA MET A 292 6.93 -12.78 6.28
C MET A 292 7.76 -11.81 7.12
N PHE A 293 8.65 -11.01 6.50
CA PHE A 293 9.41 -9.99 7.23
C PHE A 293 8.55 -8.90 7.88
N LYS A 294 7.39 -8.56 7.29
CA LYS A 294 6.47 -7.56 7.83
C LYS A 294 5.63 -8.12 8.97
N LEU A 295 5.04 -9.31 8.79
CA LEU A 295 4.26 -10.04 9.80
C LEU A 295 5.10 -10.38 11.03
N LEU A 296 6.30 -10.92 10.82
CA LEU A 296 7.16 -11.45 11.87
C LEU A 296 8.17 -10.41 12.38
N ARG A 297 7.96 -9.12 12.11
CA ARG A 297 8.96 -8.09 12.41
C ARG A 297 9.40 -8.11 13.86
N THR A 298 8.46 -8.11 14.81
CA THR A 298 8.75 -8.13 16.25
C THR A 298 9.31 -9.47 16.69
N PHE A 299 8.78 -10.56 16.14
CA PHE A 299 9.30 -11.91 16.30
C PHE A 299 10.79 -12.01 15.95
N PHE A 300 11.17 -11.53 14.78
CA PHE A 300 12.54 -11.55 14.25
C PHE A 300 13.52 -10.58 14.94
N ILE A 301 13.06 -9.72 15.85
CA ILE A 301 13.97 -8.97 16.72
C ILE A 301 14.58 -9.90 17.79
N LYS A 302 13.83 -10.91 18.23
CA LYS A 302 14.26 -11.89 19.23
C LYS A 302 14.79 -13.15 18.57
N GLU A 303 14.11 -13.63 17.53
CA GLU A 303 14.42 -14.86 16.80
C GLU A 303 15.30 -14.59 15.56
N VAL A 304 16.51 -14.08 15.83
CA VAL A 304 17.45 -13.64 14.78
C VAL A 304 17.96 -14.80 13.93
N GLU A 305 18.10 -16.00 14.51
CA GLU A 305 18.57 -17.18 13.78
C GLU A 305 17.57 -17.60 12.69
N ILE A 306 16.28 -17.69 13.04
CA ILE A 306 15.20 -18.00 12.09
C ILE A 306 15.15 -16.93 10.99
N ARG A 307 15.23 -15.65 11.37
CA ARG A 307 15.30 -14.52 10.42
C ARG A 307 16.45 -14.68 9.42
N ASN A 308 17.63 -15.09 9.89
CA ASN A 308 18.81 -15.26 9.04
C ASN A 308 18.67 -16.45 8.08
N LYS A 309 17.94 -17.51 8.46
CA LYS A 309 17.61 -18.61 7.54
C LYS A 309 16.61 -18.19 6.45
N LEU A 310 15.67 -17.31 6.76
CA LEU A 310 14.67 -16.80 5.79
C LEU A 310 15.30 -15.92 4.69
N GLY A 311 16.23 -15.03 5.06
CA GLY A 311 16.78 -14.00 4.16
C GLY A 311 17.28 -14.50 2.79
N PRO A 312 18.11 -15.56 2.76
CA PRO A 312 18.68 -16.12 1.52
C PRO A 312 17.67 -16.82 0.60
N LEU A 313 16.47 -17.17 1.08
CA LEU A 313 15.48 -17.88 0.28
C LEU A 313 15.02 -17.04 -0.91
N LYS A 314 14.86 -17.69 -2.06
CA LYS A 314 14.34 -17.10 -3.30
C LYS A 314 12.85 -17.35 -3.41
N SER A 315 12.14 -16.44 -4.05
CA SER A 315 10.72 -16.63 -4.37
C SER A 315 10.51 -17.93 -5.14
N GLY A 316 9.48 -18.69 -4.79
CA GLY A 316 9.15 -19.98 -5.39
C GLY A 316 9.77 -21.20 -4.70
N GLU A 317 10.71 -21.05 -3.77
CA GLU A 317 11.26 -22.17 -2.98
C GLU A 317 10.29 -22.60 -1.86
N LEU A 318 9.02 -22.87 -2.18
CA LEU A 318 7.93 -23.05 -1.21
C LEU A 318 8.22 -24.16 -0.19
N ASP A 319 8.86 -25.26 -0.58
CA ASP A 319 9.26 -26.31 0.36
C ASP A 319 10.23 -25.82 1.44
N LYS A 320 11.15 -24.92 1.08
CA LYS A 320 12.08 -24.31 2.04
C LYS A 320 11.36 -23.31 2.94
N PHE A 321 10.38 -22.57 2.41
CA PHE A 321 9.53 -21.71 3.23
C PHE A 321 8.71 -22.52 4.22
N GLU A 322 8.13 -23.66 3.83
CA GLU A 322 7.36 -24.56 4.70
C GLU A 322 8.21 -25.04 5.90
N VAL A 323 9.50 -25.35 5.69
CA VAL A 323 10.43 -25.69 6.80
C VAL A 323 10.55 -24.53 7.79
N ILE A 324 10.69 -23.29 7.30
CA ILE A 324 10.78 -22.10 8.15
C ILE A 324 9.46 -21.84 8.88
N VAL A 325 8.32 -22.02 8.21
CA VAL A 325 6.99 -21.86 8.83
C VAL A 325 6.84 -22.85 10.01
N LYS A 326 7.18 -24.13 9.81
CA LYS A 326 7.16 -25.14 10.87
C LYS A 326 8.10 -24.80 12.03
N GLU A 327 9.31 -24.36 11.74
CA GLU A 327 10.27 -23.93 12.77
C GLU A 327 9.71 -22.77 13.61
N ILE A 328 8.99 -21.83 12.99
CA ILE A 328 8.30 -20.73 13.68
C ILE A 328 7.15 -21.26 14.54
N GLU A 329 6.32 -22.16 14.02
CA GLU A 329 5.23 -22.80 14.78
C GLU A 329 5.74 -23.50 16.04
N ASP A 330 6.78 -24.32 15.90
CA ASP A 330 7.44 -25.01 17.02
C ASP A 330 8.01 -24.02 18.04
N ARG A 331 8.68 -22.96 17.55
CA ARG A 331 9.27 -21.94 18.42
C ARG A 331 8.20 -21.17 19.20
N VAL A 332 7.13 -20.73 18.56
CA VAL A 332 6.05 -20.00 19.25
C VAL A 332 5.34 -20.92 20.25
N ASN A 333 5.08 -22.18 19.90
CA ASN A 333 4.52 -23.16 20.84
C ASN A 333 5.42 -23.35 22.07
N HIS A 334 6.74 -23.45 21.89
CA HIS A 334 7.66 -23.54 23.01
C HIS A 334 7.63 -22.30 23.91
N ILE A 335 7.62 -21.09 23.32
CA ILE A 335 7.55 -19.82 24.08
C ILE A 335 6.27 -19.77 24.92
N VAL A 336 5.10 -20.00 24.30
CA VAL A 336 3.79 -19.93 24.97
C VAL A 336 3.68 -20.95 26.11
N ASN A 337 4.23 -22.16 25.93
CA ASN A 337 4.19 -23.20 26.96
C ASN A 337 5.20 -22.98 28.09
N SER A 338 6.32 -22.31 27.81
CA SER A 338 7.38 -22.09 28.80
C SER A 338 7.16 -20.83 29.65
N GLU A 339 6.47 -19.84 29.10
CA GLU A 339 6.21 -18.53 29.74
C GLU A 339 4.73 -18.10 29.58
N PRO A 340 3.75 -18.93 29.98
CA PRO A 340 2.33 -18.64 29.78
C PRO A 340 1.87 -17.34 30.47
N GLU A 341 2.51 -16.96 31.58
CA GLU A 341 2.25 -15.72 32.30
C GLU A 341 2.63 -14.46 31.53
N ASN A 342 3.49 -14.57 30.51
CA ASN A 342 3.91 -13.46 29.66
C ASN A 342 2.98 -13.25 28.45
N ASP A 343 2.01 -14.13 28.22
CA ASP A 343 1.04 -14.02 27.12
C ASP A 343 -0.14 -13.10 27.48
N VAL A 344 0.18 -11.87 27.90
CA VAL A 344 -0.77 -10.87 28.37
C VAL A 344 -0.58 -9.57 27.59
N ILE A 345 -1.68 -8.93 27.22
CA ILE A 345 -1.68 -7.59 26.63
C ILE A 345 -1.89 -6.58 27.75
N THR A 346 -1.01 -5.59 27.85
CA THR A 346 -1.14 -4.53 28.87
C THR A 346 -1.14 -3.14 28.22
N PRO A 347 -1.90 -2.18 28.78
CA PRO A 347 -1.81 -0.78 28.35
C PRO A 347 -0.39 -0.21 28.51
N ASN A 348 0.00 0.68 27.59
CA ASN A 348 1.24 1.45 27.62
C ASN A 348 1.01 2.85 27.02
N GLY A 349 0.40 3.75 27.81
CA GLY A 349 -0.05 5.06 27.32
C GLY A 349 -1.13 4.89 26.23
N ASP A 350 -0.95 5.54 25.09
CA ASP A 350 -1.84 5.39 23.93
C ASP A 350 -1.64 4.07 23.16
N TYR A 351 -0.65 3.26 23.57
CA TYR A 351 -0.23 2.03 22.92
C TYR A 351 -0.50 0.82 23.80
N LEU A 352 -0.26 -0.35 23.23
CA LEU A 352 -0.36 -1.63 23.91
C LEU A 352 1.01 -2.31 23.91
N ASN A 353 1.38 -2.88 25.05
CA ASN A 353 2.45 -3.85 25.10
C ASN A 353 1.89 -5.21 24.67
N VAL A 354 2.27 -5.66 23.47
CA VAL A 354 1.80 -6.91 22.88
C VAL A 354 2.99 -7.88 22.82
N PRO A 355 2.84 -9.13 23.33
CA PRO A 355 3.90 -10.12 23.28
C PRO A 355 4.50 -10.26 21.87
N TYR A 356 5.83 -10.41 21.78
CA TYR A 356 6.53 -10.30 20.51
C TYR A 356 6.24 -11.46 19.53
N TRP A 357 5.65 -12.55 20.03
CA TRP A 357 5.13 -13.70 19.26
C TRP A 357 3.66 -13.52 18.84
N ARG A 358 3.08 -12.34 19.03
CA ARG A 358 1.76 -11.96 18.52
C ARG A 358 1.87 -10.88 17.45
N ILE A 359 0.97 -10.99 16.47
CA ILE A 359 0.81 -10.02 15.40
C ILE A 359 0.49 -8.67 16.01
N GLN A 360 1.14 -7.61 15.54
CA GLN A 360 0.97 -6.28 16.14
C GLN A 360 1.33 -5.15 15.15
N PRO A 361 0.80 -3.93 15.37
CA PRO A 361 1.06 -2.81 14.48
C PRO A 361 2.53 -2.43 14.40
N LEU A 362 2.94 -1.95 13.23
CA LEU A 362 4.23 -1.30 13.06
C LEU A 362 4.17 0.16 13.54
N PHE A 363 4.92 0.46 14.59
CA PHE A 363 5.19 1.82 15.00
C PHE A 363 6.39 2.40 14.23
N ARG A 364 6.17 3.46 13.45
CA ARG A 364 7.23 4.14 12.70
C ARG A 364 7.96 5.14 13.59
N VAL A 365 9.29 5.12 13.55
CA VAL A 365 10.11 6.18 14.17
C VAL A 365 10.15 7.39 13.24
N VAL A 366 9.73 8.55 13.75
CA VAL A 366 9.79 9.85 13.08
C VAL A 366 10.70 10.75 13.91
N ASN A 367 11.76 11.30 13.31
CA ASN A 367 12.72 12.18 13.99
C ASN A 367 13.35 11.58 15.27
N GLY A 368 13.63 10.28 15.30
CA GLY A 368 14.18 9.60 16.49
C GLY A 368 13.16 9.23 17.57
N VAL A 369 11.90 9.63 17.39
CA VAL A 369 10.78 9.29 18.27
C VAL A 369 9.94 8.23 17.59
N ALA A 370 9.88 7.03 18.16
CA ALA A 370 8.96 5.99 17.70
C ALA A 370 7.52 6.53 17.78
N SER A 371 6.64 6.10 16.87
CA SER A 371 5.25 6.59 16.91
C SER A 371 4.60 6.25 18.24
N ASN A 372 5.08 5.22 18.95
CA ASN A 372 4.73 4.89 20.34
C ASN A 372 5.27 5.85 21.43
N GLY A 373 5.88 6.98 21.06
CA GLY A 373 6.48 7.94 21.99
C GLY A 373 7.86 7.55 22.53
N GLU A 374 8.37 6.35 22.25
CA GLU A 374 9.70 5.94 22.72
C GLU A 374 10.81 6.64 21.92
N VAL A 375 11.64 7.42 22.61
CA VAL A 375 12.85 7.99 22.01
C VAL A 375 13.87 6.87 21.84
N ARG A 376 14.11 6.43 20.61
CA ARG A 376 15.28 5.59 20.31
C ARG A 376 16.48 6.52 20.20
N SER A 377 17.34 6.51 21.21
CA SER A 377 18.59 7.27 21.19
C SER A 377 19.37 7.01 19.91
N ALA A 378 19.79 8.08 19.24
CA ALA A 378 20.47 8.06 17.94
C ALA A 378 21.76 7.20 17.94
N GLU A 379 22.28 6.83 19.11
CA GLU A 379 23.49 6.01 19.25
C GLU A 379 23.32 4.53 18.88
N LYS A 380 22.10 3.95 18.97
CA LYS A 380 21.89 2.55 18.56
C LYS A 380 21.73 2.37 17.04
N ALA A 381 21.40 3.42 16.30
CA ALA A 381 21.29 3.37 14.84
C ALA A 381 22.65 3.25 14.12
N LYS A 382 23.75 3.69 14.76
CA LYS A 382 25.10 3.65 14.19
C LYS A 382 25.79 2.28 14.30
N LYS A 383 25.33 1.36 15.16
CA LYS A 383 25.97 0.04 15.33
C LYS A 383 25.42 -1.07 14.44
N GLY A 384 24.39 -0.82 13.63
CA GLY A 384 23.79 -1.80 12.72
C GLY A 384 23.93 -1.48 11.23
N SER A 385 24.64 -0.41 10.88
CA SER A 385 24.81 0.05 9.49
C SER A 385 26.30 0.09 9.17
N THR A 386 26.86 -1.07 8.86
CA THR A 386 28.12 -1.19 8.12
C THR A 386 27.90 -2.26 7.07
N THR A 387 27.43 -1.82 5.89
CA THR A 387 27.91 -2.10 4.54
C THR A 387 26.78 -1.93 3.52
N ASP A 388 26.54 -0.69 3.08
CA ASP A 388 25.94 -0.42 1.76
C ASP A 388 27.00 0.30 0.93
N SER A 389 27.87 -0.49 0.31
CA SER A 389 28.80 -0.04 -0.72
C SER A 389 28.10 -0.16 -2.07
N ASN A 390 27.25 0.80 -2.45
CA ASN A 390 26.69 0.86 -3.80
C ASN A 390 26.61 2.24 -4.44
N ASP A 391 26.91 3.33 -3.71
CA ASP A 391 26.88 4.69 -4.29
C ASP A 391 28.24 5.21 -4.79
N GLU A 392 29.37 4.58 -4.46
CA GLU A 392 30.70 5.00 -4.97
C GLU A 392 31.06 4.44 -6.37
N LYS A 393 30.26 3.54 -6.95
CA LYS A 393 30.53 2.96 -8.28
C LYS A 393 29.92 3.73 -9.45
N ILE A 394 29.12 4.76 -9.19
CA ILE A 394 28.43 5.53 -10.24
C ILE A 394 29.25 6.77 -10.68
N GLU A 395 30.13 7.31 -9.82
CA GLU A 395 30.96 8.47 -10.18
C GLU A 395 32.24 8.12 -10.95
N LYS A 396 32.76 6.89 -10.84
CA LYS A 396 33.97 6.47 -11.59
C LYS A 396 33.71 6.02 -13.04
N ARG A 397 32.45 5.95 -13.49
CA ARG A 397 32.09 5.59 -14.88
C ARG A 397 31.73 6.78 -15.77
N LYS A 398 31.72 8.01 -15.24
CA LYS A 398 31.48 9.24 -16.01
C LYS A 398 32.75 9.98 -16.44
N ALA A 399 33.93 9.49 -16.05
CA ALA A 399 35.21 10.16 -16.35
C ALA A 399 36.02 9.51 -17.50
N SER A 400 35.45 8.56 -18.24
CA SER A 400 36.18 7.80 -19.26
C SER A 400 35.54 7.74 -20.65
N ASP A 401 34.46 8.48 -20.91
CA ASP A 401 33.75 8.46 -22.21
C ASP A 401 33.71 9.81 -22.95
N ASP A 402 34.34 10.87 -22.43
CA ASP A 402 34.44 12.17 -23.10
C ASP A 402 35.86 12.45 -23.60
N THR A 403 36.37 11.64 -24.54
CA THR A 403 37.40 12.08 -25.52
C THR A 403 37.47 11.08 -26.67
N ALA A 404 36.56 11.15 -27.63
CA ALA A 404 36.80 10.63 -28.98
C ALA A 404 35.92 11.34 -30.02
N GLU A 405 36.58 11.82 -31.07
CA GLU A 405 36.08 12.29 -32.39
C GLU A 405 35.83 13.79 -32.61
N SER A 406 36.83 14.44 -33.25
CA SER A 406 36.68 15.07 -34.58
C SER A 406 38.08 15.48 -35.11
N SER A 407 38.71 14.74 -36.04
CA SER A 407 38.75 14.99 -37.51
C SER A 407 40.17 15.45 -37.96
N PRO A 408 40.52 15.50 -39.27
CA PRO A 408 41.45 14.54 -39.88
C PRO A 408 42.68 15.21 -40.55
N GLU A 409 43.76 14.48 -40.87
CA GLU A 409 44.60 14.85 -42.03
C GLU A 409 45.53 13.73 -42.54
N HIS A 410 45.59 13.64 -43.87
CA HIS A 410 46.34 12.70 -44.69
C HIS A 410 47.85 12.98 -44.74
N LYS A 411 48.68 11.93 -44.78
CA LYS A 411 49.45 11.45 -45.97
C LYS A 411 50.61 10.48 -45.58
N LYS A 412 50.46 9.20 -46.00
CA LYS A 412 51.37 8.35 -46.83
C LYS A 412 52.93 8.41 -46.69
N PRO A 413 53.69 7.40 -47.18
CA PRO A 413 53.78 5.97 -46.82
C PRO A 413 55.27 5.48 -46.71
N LYS A 414 55.52 4.20 -46.37
CA LYS A 414 56.72 3.39 -46.72
C LYS A 414 56.44 1.95 -46.25
N MET A 415 56.16 0.98 -47.14
CA MET A 415 57.13 0.05 -47.75
C MET A 415 58.21 -0.41 -46.76
N ASP A 416 58.11 -1.63 -46.25
CA ASP A 416 58.57 -2.87 -46.93
C ASP A 416 57.66 -4.06 -46.58
#